data_AF-W9QC35-F1
#
_entry.id   AF-W9QC35-F1
#
_cell.length_a   1.000
_cell.length_b   1.000
_cell.length_c   1.000
_cell.angle_alpha   90.00
_cell.angle_beta   90.00
_cell.angle_gamma   90.00
#
_symmetry.space_group_name_H-M   'P 1'
#
loop_
_entity.id
_entity.type
_entity.pdbx_description
1 polymer ?
#
loop_
_entity_poly.entity_id
_entity_poly.type
_entity_poly.pdbx_seq_one_letter_code
_entity_poly.pdbx_strand_id
1 'polypeptide(L)'
;MKKLARKWRKSPEDDLSLPTRDDNRPIDTQEQEELVRSYERRQAQQSRLWRSVFAVLLFCFAVLLVYSIFQQVSSPWELRYHAYFMEEVDSWMIICADWVAVVACSLSIVGLLHDSRYRKRRIWYSCFIGMMLAVFWLYYMLRLPRFRWDVIWLPFGPLSGAGISLYVDHLLDESSEEIRKLRGYMYAFKAR
;
A
#
# COMPACT_ATOMS: atom_id res chain seq x y z
N MET A 1 35.94 23.20 11.84
CA MET A 1 34.98 22.08 11.93
C MET A 1 34.12 22.10 13.21
N LYS A 2 33.60 23.26 13.67
CA LYS A 2 32.76 23.35 14.90
C LYS A 2 31.26 23.61 14.64
N LYS A 3 30.85 23.84 13.38
CA LYS A 3 29.44 24.13 13.02
C LYS A 3 28.58 22.89 12.71
N LEU A 4 29.19 21.74 12.45
CA LEU A 4 28.45 20.51 12.11
C LEU A 4 27.97 19.75 13.36
N ALA A 5 28.70 19.82 14.47
CA ALA A 5 28.32 19.15 15.72
C ALA A 5 27.05 19.72 16.37
N ARG A 6 26.70 20.99 16.12
CA ARG A 6 25.48 21.61 16.68
C ARG A 6 24.21 21.16 15.96
N LYS A 7 24.31 20.69 14.71
CA LYS A 7 23.14 20.27 13.93
C LYS A 7 22.70 18.82 14.21
N TRP A 8 23.57 18.03 14.84
CA TRP A 8 23.33 16.61 15.13
C TRP A 8 22.79 16.36 16.56
N ARG A 9 22.66 17.41 17.37
CA ARG A 9 22.06 17.38 18.71
C ARG A 9 20.68 18.03 18.72
N LYS A 10 19.86 17.71 17.71
CA LYS A 10 18.40 17.84 17.80
C LYS A 10 17.87 16.42 17.74
N SER A 11 17.91 15.77 18.91
CA SER A 11 17.25 14.48 19.15
C SER A 11 15.73 14.69 19.06
N PRO A 12 14.94 13.69 18.64
CA PRO A 12 13.48 13.76 18.66
C PRO A 12 12.87 13.94 20.06
N GLU A 13 13.70 13.85 21.12
CA GLU A 13 13.29 13.99 22.52
C GLU A 13 12.97 15.42 22.96
N ASP A 14 13.30 16.45 22.16
CA ASP A 14 12.88 17.84 22.42
C ASP A 14 11.36 18.06 22.19
N ASP A 15 10.65 17.08 21.60
CA ASP A 15 9.19 17.14 21.38
C ASP A 15 8.37 16.65 22.61
N LEU A 16 9.06 16.19 23.66
CA LEU A 16 8.48 15.72 24.94
C LEU A 16 8.62 16.75 26.07
N SER A 17 9.11 17.96 25.79
CA SER A 17 9.17 19.03 26.80
C SER A 17 7.77 19.54 27.13
N LEU A 18 7.45 19.56 28.43
CA LEU A 18 6.23 20.19 28.96
C LEU A 18 6.10 21.61 28.40
N PRO A 19 4.87 22.04 28.00
CA PRO A 19 4.68 23.35 27.41
C PRO A 19 5.20 24.43 28.36
N THR A 20 6.11 25.22 27.84
CA THR A 20 6.74 26.33 28.57
C THR A 20 5.76 27.50 28.59
N ARG A 21 5.89 28.43 29.55
CA ARG A 21 4.99 29.59 29.70
C ARG A 21 4.84 30.45 28.42
N ASP A 22 5.79 30.36 27.48
CA ASP A 22 5.73 31.02 26.16
C ASP A 22 4.83 30.28 25.13
N ASP A 23 4.50 29.00 25.32
CA ASP A 23 3.59 28.24 24.44
C ASP A 23 2.11 28.65 24.60
N ASN A 24 1.79 29.43 25.64
CA ASN A 24 0.45 29.99 25.85
C ASN A 24 0.21 31.29 25.06
N ARG A 25 1.18 31.74 24.25
CA ARG A 25 0.99 32.89 23.37
C ARG A 25 0.26 32.44 22.10
N PRO A 26 -0.73 33.23 21.60
CA PRO A 26 -1.34 32.92 20.32
C PRO A 26 -0.25 32.80 19.26
N ILE A 27 -0.24 31.68 18.53
CA ILE A 27 0.69 31.43 17.42
C ILE A 27 0.63 32.62 16.46
N ASP A 28 1.80 33.08 16.02
CA ASP A 28 1.86 34.15 15.03
C ASP A 28 1.34 33.65 13.66
N THR A 29 0.74 34.55 12.90
CA THR A 29 0.15 34.22 11.59
C THR A 29 1.19 33.66 10.61
N GLN A 30 2.43 34.15 10.67
CA GLN A 30 3.51 33.63 9.83
C GLN A 30 3.94 32.23 10.27
N GLU A 31 4.06 32.00 11.58
CA GLU A 31 4.38 30.68 12.15
C GLU A 31 3.31 29.64 11.80
N GLN A 32 2.02 30.04 11.83
CA GLN A 32 0.91 29.17 11.43
C GLN A 32 0.98 28.78 9.94
N GLU A 33 1.24 29.75 9.05
CA GLU A 33 1.38 29.48 7.61
C GLU A 33 2.58 28.57 7.32
N GLU A 34 3.70 28.77 8.02
CA GLU A 34 4.89 27.93 7.92
C GLU A 34 4.63 26.51 8.43
N LEU A 35 3.89 26.35 9.53
CA LEU A 35 3.46 25.06 10.05
C LEU A 35 2.57 24.30 9.05
N VAL A 36 1.53 24.94 8.51
CA VAL A 36 0.65 24.32 7.49
C VAL A 36 1.46 23.89 6.26
N ARG A 37 2.35 24.76 5.77
CA ARG A 37 3.22 24.45 4.64
C ARG A 37 4.20 23.31 4.94
N SER A 38 4.65 23.19 6.20
CA SER A 38 5.49 22.07 6.64
C SER A 38 4.73 20.75 6.64
N TYR A 39 3.47 20.74 7.09
CA TYR A 39 2.61 19.57 7.05
C TYR A 39 2.31 19.10 5.63
N GLU A 40 2.00 20.03 4.71
CA GLU A 40 1.81 19.71 3.28
C GLU A 40 3.02 19.00 2.67
N ARG A 41 4.22 19.51 2.94
CA ARG A 41 5.47 18.92 2.43
C ARG A 41 5.72 17.54 3.04
N ARG A 42 5.54 17.39 4.35
CA ARG A 42 5.72 16.12 5.06
C ARG A 42 4.73 15.08 4.56
N GLN A 43 3.46 15.45 4.40
CA GLN A 43 2.43 14.56 3.89
C GLN A 43 2.73 14.14 2.44
N ALA A 44 3.11 15.07 1.56
CA ALA A 44 3.46 14.73 0.18
C ALA A 44 4.66 13.78 0.10
N GLN A 45 5.65 13.96 0.98
CA GLN A 45 6.82 13.09 1.05
C GLN A 45 6.45 11.71 1.62
N GLN A 46 5.72 11.64 2.73
CA GLN A 46 5.25 10.38 3.32
C GLN A 46 4.37 9.60 2.36
N SER A 47 3.46 10.28 1.65
CA SER A 47 2.62 9.71 0.60
C SER A 47 3.43 9.00 -0.47
N ARG A 48 4.44 9.67 -1.02
CA ARG A 48 5.31 9.08 -2.04
C ARG A 48 6.14 7.91 -1.51
N LEU A 49 6.67 8.05 -0.29
CA LEU A 49 7.46 6.98 0.33
C LEU A 49 6.63 5.71 0.53
N TRP A 50 5.44 5.84 1.15
CA TRP A 50 4.57 4.70 1.40
C TRP A 50 4.07 4.06 0.10
N ARG A 51 3.62 4.86 -0.88
CA ARG A 51 3.24 4.37 -2.21
C ARG A 51 4.37 3.59 -2.88
N SER A 52 5.61 4.08 -2.77
CA SER A 52 6.80 3.41 -3.33
C SER A 52 7.12 2.11 -2.61
N VAL A 53 7.11 2.09 -1.28
CA VAL A 53 7.41 0.88 -0.48
C VAL A 53 6.41 -0.23 -0.80
N PHE A 54 5.11 0.07 -0.83
CA PHE A 54 4.09 -0.92 -1.17
C PHE A 54 4.16 -1.36 -2.63
N ALA A 55 4.48 -0.46 -3.57
CA ALA A 55 4.70 -0.82 -4.96
C ALA A 55 5.88 -1.79 -5.14
N VAL A 56 6.98 -1.56 -4.43
CA VAL A 56 8.15 -2.47 -4.44
C VAL A 56 7.81 -3.83 -3.84
N LEU A 57 7.08 -3.86 -2.72
CA LEU A 57 6.63 -5.11 -2.10
C LEU A 57 5.75 -5.93 -3.05
N LEU A 58 4.76 -5.28 -3.68
CA LEU A 58 3.89 -5.92 -4.68
C LEU A 58 4.67 -6.39 -5.91
N PHE A 59 5.68 -5.62 -6.33
CA PHE A 59 6.54 -6.00 -7.44
C PHE A 59 7.33 -7.27 -7.13
N CYS A 60 7.95 -7.35 -5.94
CA CYS A 60 8.64 -8.56 -5.48
C CYS A 60 7.68 -9.77 -5.46
N PHE A 61 6.44 -9.58 -4.98
CA PHE A 61 5.43 -10.64 -5.00
C PHE A 61 5.07 -11.07 -6.43
N ALA A 62 4.88 -10.12 -7.35
CA ALA A 62 4.61 -10.43 -8.76
C ALA A 62 5.76 -11.20 -9.41
N VAL A 63 7.02 -10.89 -9.09
CA VAL A 63 8.19 -11.65 -9.56
C VAL A 63 8.17 -13.09 -9.04
N LEU A 64 7.79 -13.30 -7.77
CA LEU A 64 7.63 -14.65 -7.21
C LEU A 64 6.54 -15.44 -7.94
N LEU A 65 5.42 -14.80 -8.31
CA LEU A 65 4.36 -15.43 -9.10
C LEU A 65 4.83 -15.77 -10.53
N VAL A 66 5.59 -14.89 -11.18
CA VAL A 66 6.17 -15.18 -12.50
C VAL A 66 7.13 -16.37 -12.41
N TYR A 67 7.93 -16.43 -11.34
CA TYR A 67 8.80 -17.58 -11.09
C TYR A 67 8.01 -18.87 -10.85
N SER A 68 6.90 -18.82 -10.11
CA SER A 68 6.04 -20.00 -9.91
C SER A 68 5.40 -20.47 -11.22
N ILE A 69 4.97 -19.56 -12.09
CA ILE A 69 4.47 -19.88 -13.44
C ILE A 69 5.57 -20.57 -14.26
N PHE A 70 6.78 -20.02 -14.27
CA PHE A 70 7.90 -20.59 -15.02
C PHE A 70 8.24 -22.02 -14.56
N GLN A 71 8.26 -22.22 -13.24
CA GLN A 71 8.41 -23.54 -12.62
C GLN A 71 7.28 -24.48 -13.02
N GLN A 72 6.02 -24.06 -12.94
CA GLN A 72 4.87 -24.89 -13.28
C GLN A 72 4.84 -25.31 -14.77
N VAL A 73 5.34 -24.45 -15.67
CA VAL A 73 5.46 -24.75 -17.11
C VAL A 73 6.62 -25.70 -17.39
N SER A 74 7.77 -25.52 -16.72
CA SER A 74 8.99 -26.30 -16.97
C SER A 74 8.96 -27.67 -16.31
N SER A 75 8.46 -27.71 -15.07
CA SER A 75 8.40 -28.88 -14.20
C SER A 75 7.03 -28.94 -13.52
N PRO A 76 6.00 -29.46 -14.21
CA PRO A 76 4.64 -29.47 -13.66
C PRO A 76 4.61 -30.26 -12.34
N TRP A 77 4.00 -29.65 -11.32
CA TRP A 77 3.77 -30.24 -9.99
C TRP A 77 5.00 -30.44 -9.10
N GLU A 78 6.18 -29.95 -9.47
CA GLU A 78 7.33 -29.93 -8.54
C GLU A 78 7.13 -28.93 -7.39
N LEU A 79 6.35 -27.88 -7.61
CA LEU A 79 6.01 -26.90 -6.58
C LEU A 79 4.97 -27.48 -5.61
N ARG A 80 5.39 -27.66 -4.34
CA ARG A 80 4.59 -28.30 -3.29
C ARG A 80 3.17 -27.75 -3.15
N TYR A 81 2.97 -26.45 -3.30
CA TYR A 81 1.65 -25.83 -3.13
C TYR A 81 0.73 -26.00 -4.35
N HIS A 82 1.28 -26.11 -5.56
CA HIS A 82 0.52 -26.45 -6.75
C HIS A 82 0.24 -27.96 -6.84
N ALA A 83 1.17 -28.80 -6.40
CA ALA A 83 1.02 -30.26 -6.36
C ALA A 83 -0.23 -30.75 -5.63
N TYR A 84 -0.70 -30.02 -4.61
CA TYR A 84 -1.92 -30.39 -3.89
C TYR A 84 -3.17 -30.35 -4.76
N PHE A 85 -3.19 -29.52 -5.80
CA PHE A 85 -4.34 -29.36 -6.69
C PHE A 85 -4.31 -30.29 -7.91
N MET A 86 -3.31 -31.17 -8.01
CA MET A 86 -3.09 -32.03 -9.18
C MET A 86 -4.30 -32.92 -9.53
N GLU A 87 -5.04 -33.39 -8.52
CA GLU A 87 -6.20 -34.26 -8.73
C GLU A 87 -7.48 -33.51 -9.12
N GLU A 88 -7.56 -32.20 -8.83
CA GLU A 88 -8.81 -31.43 -8.97
C GLU A 88 -8.76 -30.31 -10.02
N VAL A 89 -7.56 -29.84 -10.37
CA VAL A 89 -7.38 -28.65 -11.21
C VAL A 89 -6.36 -28.95 -12.31
N ASP A 90 -6.70 -28.65 -13.56
CA ASP A 90 -5.75 -28.75 -14.67
C ASP A 90 -4.59 -27.76 -14.49
N SER A 91 -3.38 -28.18 -14.85
CA SER A 91 -2.18 -27.32 -14.77
C SER A 91 -2.35 -26.00 -15.54
N TRP A 92 -3.14 -25.99 -16.62
CA TRP A 92 -3.41 -24.79 -17.40
C TRP A 92 -4.25 -23.76 -16.62
N MET A 93 -5.21 -24.22 -15.82
CA MET A 93 -6.05 -23.34 -15.00
C MET A 93 -5.22 -22.65 -13.91
N ILE A 94 -4.27 -23.37 -13.32
CA ILE A 94 -3.31 -22.84 -12.35
C ILE A 94 -2.47 -21.73 -12.98
N ILE A 95 -1.88 -21.99 -14.16
CA ILE A 95 -1.06 -21.01 -14.88
C ILE A 95 -1.88 -19.76 -15.22
N CYS A 96 -3.12 -19.93 -15.69
CA CYS A 96 -4.04 -18.82 -15.95
C CYS A 96 -4.35 -18.01 -14.68
N ALA A 97 -4.62 -18.67 -13.55
CA ALA A 97 -4.90 -18.00 -12.28
C ALA A 97 -3.70 -17.18 -11.78
N ASP A 98 -2.49 -17.74 -11.89
CA ASP A 98 -1.26 -17.04 -11.51
C ASP A 98 -0.98 -15.85 -12.44
N TRP A 99 -1.25 -15.96 -13.75
CA TRP A 99 -1.18 -14.83 -14.67
C TRP A 99 -2.17 -13.72 -14.34
N VAL A 100 -3.41 -14.08 -13.98
CA VAL A 100 -4.43 -13.11 -13.56
C VAL A 100 -3.99 -12.43 -12.24
N ALA A 101 -3.32 -13.14 -11.34
CA ALA A 101 -2.75 -12.56 -10.13
C ALA A 101 -1.63 -11.56 -10.45
N VAL A 102 -0.73 -11.88 -11.39
CA VAL A 102 0.31 -10.94 -11.87
C VAL A 102 -0.33 -9.68 -12.48
N VAL A 103 -1.38 -9.83 -13.29
CA VAL A 103 -2.14 -8.70 -13.85
C VAL A 103 -2.76 -7.86 -12.73
N ALA A 104 -3.38 -8.48 -11.73
CA ALA A 104 -3.95 -7.77 -10.59
C ALA A 104 -2.87 -6.95 -9.85
N CYS A 105 -1.73 -7.56 -9.53
CA CYS A 105 -0.62 -6.88 -8.87
C CYS A 105 -0.03 -5.74 -9.71
N SER A 106 0.14 -5.94 -11.03
CA SER A 106 0.63 -4.88 -11.91
C SER A 106 -0.33 -3.67 -11.97
N LEU A 107 -1.64 -3.92 -11.98
CA LEU A 107 -2.65 -2.86 -11.93
C LEU A 107 -2.60 -2.08 -10.61
N SER A 108 -2.39 -2.76 -9.48
CA SER A 108 -2.21 -2.11 -8.17
C SER A 108 -0.93 -1.27 -8.14
N ILE A 109 0.20 -1.78 -8.66
CA ILE A 109 1.49 -1.06 -8.72
C ILE A 109 1.35 0.21 -9.57
N VAL A 110 0.77 0.10 -10.76
CA VAL A 110 0.57 1.26 -11.64
C VAL A 110 -0.43 2.25 -11.03
N GLY A 111 -1.46 1.75 -10.32
CA GLY A 111 -2.38 2.58 -9.55
C GLY A 111 -1.69 3.36 -8.42
N LEU A 112 -0.73 2.75 -7.71
CA LEU A 112 0.00 3.39 -6.63
C LEU A 112 1.02 4.43 -7.12
N LEU A 113 1.71 4.16 -8.24
CA LEU A 113 2.80 5.00 -8.74
C LEU A 113 2.34 6.15 -9.64
N HIS A 114 1.25 5.97 -10.40
CA HIS A 114 0.84 6.96 -11.39
C HIS A 114 -0.38 7.76 -10.95
N ASP A 115 -0.16 9.06 -10.75
CA ASP A 115 -1.22 10.01 -10.39
C ASP A 115 -2.02 10.41 -11.65
N SER A 116 -2.99 9.58 -12.04
CA SER A 116 -3.88 9.84 -13.19
C SER A 116 -5.34 9.91 -12.76
N ARG A 117 -6.20 10.53 -13.58
CA ARG A 117 -7.66 10.52 -13.41
C ARG A 117 -8.25 9.10 -13.28
N TYR A 118 -7.55 8.09 -13.76
CA TYR A 118 -7.96 6.69 -13.71
C TYR A 118 -7.37 5.91 -12.53
N ARG A 119 -6.66 6.58 -11.60
CA ARG A 119 -6.02 5.97 -10.41
C ARG A 119 -7.00 5.15 -9.58
N LYS A 120 -8.07 5.78 -9.09
CA LYS A 120 -9.11 5.11 -8.29
C LYS A 120 -9.73 3.94 -9.03
N ARG A 121 -10.00 4.09 -10.34
CA ARG A 121 -10.58 3.03 -11.17
C ARG A 121 -9.66 1.82 -11.29
N ARG A 122 -8.36 2.03 -11.51
CA ARG A 122 -7.35 0.96 -11.60
C ARG A 122 -7.21 0.20 -10.28
N ILE A 123 -7.16 0.90 -9.15
CA ILE A 123 -7.06 0.26 -7.84
C ILE A 123 -8.32 -0.57 -7.56
N TRP A 124 -9.51 -0.02 -7.86
CA TRP A 124 -10.79 -0.75 -7.74
C TRP A 124 -10.86 -1.99 -8.63
N TYR A 125 -10.40 -1.90 -9.89
CA TYR A 125 -10.33 -3.08 -10.76
C TYR A 125 -9.37 -4.13 -10.23
N SER A 126 -8.22 -3.73 -9.68
CA SER A 126 -7.29 -4.69 -9.06
C SER A 126 -7.92 -5.39 -7.85
N CYS A 127 -8.74 -4.69 -7.07
CA CYS A 127 -9.46 -5.25 -5.93
C CYS A 127 -10.54 -6.24 -6.39
N PHE A 128 -11.31 -5.91 -7.42
CA PHE A 128 -12.32 -6.80 -7.97
C PHE A 128 -11.70 -8.08 -8.54
N ILE A 129 -10.60 -7.96 -9.30
CA ILE A 129 -9.85 -9.11 -9.83
C ILE A 129 -9.27 -9.95 -8.68
N GLY A 130 -8.67 -9.30 -7.67
CA GLY A 130 -8.15 -9.97 -6.48
C GLY A 130 -9.24 -10.72 -5.70
N MET A 131 -10.44 -10.18 -5.59
CA MET A 131 -11.59 -10.83 -4.96
C MET A 131 -12.05 -12.07 -5.74
N MET A 132 -12.14 -11.97 -7.07
CA MET A 132 -12.49 -13.12 -7.92
C MET A 132 -11.46 -14.24 -7.80
N LEU A 133 -10.16 -13.90 -7.77
CA LEU A 133 -9.08 -14.85 -7.53
C LEU A 133 -9.15 -15.49 -6.14
N ALA A 134 -9.45 -14.70 -5.11
CA ALA A 134 -9.58 -15.21 -3.75
C ALA A 134 -10.74 -16.22 -3.64
N VAL A 135 -11.89 -15.91 -4.25
CA VAL A 135 -13.04 -16.83 -4.30
C VAL A 135 -12.69 -18.10 -5.06
N PHE A 136 -12.02 -17.98 -6.21
CA PHE A 136 -11.54 -19.12 -6.99
C PHE A 136 -10.65 -20.05 -6.16
N TRP A 137 -9.59 -19.52 -5.55
CA TRP A 137 -8.66 -20.33 -4.74
C TRP A 137 -9.31 -20.89 -3.48
N LEU A 138 -10.20 -20.13 -2.84
CA LEU A 138 -10.92 -20.58 -1.64
C LEU A 138 -11.90 -21.71 -1.97
N TYR A 139 -12.55 -21.67 -3.14
CA TYR A 139 -13.42 -22.74 -3.62
C TYR A 139 -12.64 -24.07 -3.77
N TYR A 140 -11.48 -24.05 -4.43
CA TYR A 140 -10.66 -25.25 -4.57
C TYR A 140 -10.00 -25.69 -3.25
N MET A 141 -9.65 -24.76 -2.37
CA MET A 141 -9.18 -25.06 -1.00
C MET A 141 -10.22 -25.80 -0.15
N LEU A 142 -11.50 -25.51 -0.32
CA LEU A 142 -12.59 -26.19 0.40
C LEU A 142 -12.91 -27.56 -0.18
N ARG A 143 -12.57 -27.80 -1.45
CA ARG A 143 -12.83 -29.06 -2.14
C ARG A 143 -11.79 -30.13 -1.82
N LEU A 144 -10.57 -29.69 -1.47
CA LEU A 144 -9.49 -30.55 -0.97
C LEU A 144 -9.92 -31.36 0.29
N PRO A 145 -9.55 -32.66 0.37
CA PRO A 145 -9.95 -33.54 1.47
C PRO A 145 -9.32 -33.17 2.83
N ARG A 146 -8.24 -32.38 2.84
CA ARG A 146 -7.63 -31.81 4.05
C ARG A 146 -7.32 -30.35 3.83
N PHE A 147 -7.82 -29.51 4.74
CA PHE A 147 -7.51 -28.08 4.73
C PHE A 147 -6.04 -27.84 5.09
N ARG A 148 -5.30 -27.15 4.22
CA ARG A 148 -3.86 -26.90 4.36
C ARG A 148 -3.60 -25.40 4.49
N TRP A 149 -3.21 -24.97 5.68
CA TRP A 149 -2.91 -23.56 5.97
C TRP A 149 -1.72 -23.01 5.16
N ASP A 150 -0.81 -23.87 4.71
CA ASP A 150 0.37 -23.48 3.93
C ASP A 150 0.04 -22.84 2.57
N VAL A 151 -1.19 -23.04 2.07
CA VAL A 151 -1.65 -22.57 0.76
C VAL A 151 -2.49 -21.30 0.89
N ILE A 152 -2.76 -20.82 2.11
CA ILE A 152 -3.64 -19.69 2.38
C ILE A 152 -3.12 -18.38 1.77
N TRP A 153 -1.82 -18.28 1.50
CA TRP A 153 -1.24 -17.10 0.88
C TRP A 153 -1.66 -16.93 -0.60
N LEU A 154 -2.12 -17.96 -1.31
CA LEU A 154 -2.61 -17.85 -2.70
C LEU A 154 -3.87 -16.98 -2.81
N PRO A 155 -4.97 -17.24 -2.07
CA PRO A 155 -6.14 -16.37 -2.10
C PRO A 155 -5.88 -15.01 -1.43
N PHE A 156 -5.14 -15.00 -0.32
CA PHE A 156 -4.96 -13.78 0.46
C PHE A 156 -3.86 -12.86 -0.07
N GLY A 157 -2.91 -13.34 -0.88
CA GLY A 157 -1.80 -12.53 -1.41
C GLY A 157 -2.29 -11.38 -2.31
N PRO A 158 -2.91 -11.67 -3.47
CA PRO A 158 -3.46 -10.65 -4.36
C PRO A 158 -4.55 -9.80 -3.71
N LEU A 159 -5.39 -10.41 -2.87
CA LEU A 159 -6.46 -9.73 -2.15
C LEU A 159 -5.93 -8.73 -1.10
N SER A 160 -4.96 -9.15 -0.29
CA SER A 160 -4.32 -8.27 0.70
C SER A 160 -3.54 -7.15 0.02
N GLY A 161 -2.83 -7.45 -1.07
CA GLY A 161 -2.13 -6.46 -1.87
C GLY A 161 -3.06 -5.38 -2.41
N ALA A 162 -4.18 -5.77 -3.01
CA ALA A 162 -5.18 -4.83 -3.51
C ALA A 162 -5.88 -4.07 -2.37
N GLY A 163 -6.21 -4.74 -1.26
CA GLY A 163 -6.84 -4.12 -0.09
C GLY A 163 -5.94 -3.08 0.58
N ILE A 164 -4.67 -3.40 0.79
CA ILE A 164 -3.67 -2.46 1.32
C ILE A 164 -3.51 -1.27 0.38
N SER A 165 -3.50 -1.50 -0.95
CA SER A 165 -3.40 -0.39 -1.90
C SER A 165 -4.60 0.57 -1.87
N LEU A 166 -5.83 0.06 -1.67
CA LEU A 166 -7.02 0.87 -1.44
C LEU A 166 -6.94 1.63 -0.11
N TYR A 167 -6.51 0.96 0.95
CA TYR A 167 -6.38 1.55 2.28
C TYR A 167 -5.38 2.70 2.28
N VAL A 168 -4.22 2.51 1.65
CA VAL A 168 -3.20 3.55 1.50
C VAL A 168 -3.73 4.71 0.65
N ASP A 169 -4.44 4.47 -0.46
CA ASP A 169 -5.04 5.57 -1.24
C ASP A 169 -6.07 6.35 -0.42
N HIS A 170 -6.90 5.67 0.38
CA HIS A 170 -7.89 6.28 1.25
C HIS A 170 -7.26 7.15 2.34
N LEU A 171 -6.28 6.61 3.09
CA LEU A 171 -5.56 7.35 4.13
C LEU A 171 -4.88 8.62 3.58
N LEU A 172 -4.34 8.52 2.36
CA LEU A 172 -3.66 9.64 1.74
C LEU A 172 -4.63 10.73 1.26
N ASP A 173 -5.80 10.34 0.75
CA ASP A 173 -6.88 11.27 0.42
C ASP A 173 -7.41 11.94 1.70
N GLU A 174 -7.70 11.18 2.75
CA GLU A 174 -8.21 11.71 4.04
C GLU A 174 -7.24 12.72 4.66
N SER A 175 -5.96 12.38 4.75
CA SER A 175 -4.94 13.28 5.26
C SER A 175 -4.85 14.58 4.44
N SER A 176 -5.09 14.51 3.12
CA SER A 176 -5.05 15.71 2.26
C SER A 176 -6.26 16.62 2.50
N GLU A 177 -7.39 16.03 2.83
CA GLU A 177 -8.60 16.77 3.19
C GLU A 177 -8.45 17.46 4.54
N GLU A 178 -7.83 16.81 5.52
CA GLU A 178 -7.54 17.41 6.83
C GLU A 178 -6.63 18.64 6.69
N ILE A 179 -5.56 18.54 5.91
CA ILE A 179 -4.69 19.69 5.65
C ILE A 179 -5.46 20.80 4.90
N ARG A 180 -6.32 20.45 3.95
CA ARG A 180 -7.16 21.42 3.24
C ARG A 180 -8.14 22.12 4.18
N LYS A 181 -8.74 21.40 5.14
CA LYS A 181 -9.60 21.96 6.20
C LYS A 181 -8.81 22.90 7.10
N LEU A 182 -7.60 22.51 7.50
CA LEU A 182 -6.72 23.34 8.33
C LEU A 182 -6.39 24.67 7.63
N ARG A 183 -6.04 24.62 6.33
CA ARG A 183 -5.86 25.82 5.51
C ARG A 183 -7.15 26.65 5.39
N GLY A 184 -8.30 26.00 5.25
CA GLY A 184 -9.61 26.65 5.22
C GLY A 184 -9.93 27.43 6.50
N TYR A 185 -9.67 26.84 7.67
CA TYR A 185 -9.87 27.52 8.96
C TYR A 185 -8.95 28.73 9.14
N MET A 186 -7.71 28.63 8.68
CA MET A 186 -6.77 29.76 8.69
C MET A 186 -7.28 30.94 7.85
N TYR A 187 -7.80 30.69 6.65
CA TYR A 187 -8.38 31.76 5.82
C TYR A 187 -9.68 32.32 6.38
N ALA A 188 -10.55 31.46 6.94
CA ALA A 188 -11.80 31.89 7.56
C ALA A 188 -11.56 32.79 8.77
N PHE A 189 -10.53 32.51 9.57
CA PHE A 189 -10.11 33.35 10.69
C PHE A 189 -9.54 34.69 10.21
N LYS A 190 -8.73 34.71 9.14
CA LYS A 190 -8.15 35.94 8.57
C LYS A 190 -9.18 36.85 7.89
N ALA A 191 -10.32 36.30 7.47
CA ALA A 191 -11.41 37.06 6.84
C ALA A 191 -12.39 37.70 7.84
N ARG A 192 -12.23 37.42 9.14
CA ARG A 192 -13.08 37.91 10.22
C ARG A 192 -12.38 38.99 11.02
#